data_AF-A0A1T4YLK3-F1
#
_entry.id   AF-A0A1T4YLK3-F1
#
_cell.length_a   1.000
_cell.length_b   1.000
_cell.length_c   1.000
_cell.angle_alpha   90.00
_cell.angle_beta   90.00
_cell.angle_gamma   90.00
#
_symmetry.space_group_name_H-M   'P 1'
#
loop_
_entity.id
_entity.type
_entity.pdbx_description
1 polymer ?
#
loop_
_entity_poly.entity_id
_entity_poly.type
_entity_poly.pdbx_seq_one_letter_code
_entity_poly.pdbx_strand_id
1 'polypeptide(L)' 'MAIVLRGRSVCHLCGRVMRSEDDIALFPPGLFVADSVFAHLNDASVHRFCLEGTAQSNEALDALAEYEATGWHDCTDA' A
#
# COMPACT_ATOMS: atom_id res chain seq x y z
N MET A 1 6.52 6.57 -6.17
CA MET A 1 5.41 7.04 -5.31
C MET A 1 4.13 6.46 -5.90
N ALA A 2 3.45 5.57 -5.19
CA ALA A 2 2.24 4.92 -5.69
C ALA A 2 1.11 5.94 -5.81
N ILE A 3 0.84 6.38 -7.04
CA ILE A 3 -0.34 7.20 -7.36
C ILE A 3 -1.44 6.25 -7.85
N VAL A 4 -2.56 6.24 -7.15
CA VAL A 4 -3.74 5.47 -7.59
C VAL A 4 -4.67 6.36 -8.40
N LEU A 5 -4.76 6.05 -9.69
CA LEU A 5 -5.77 6.56 -10.60
C LEU A 5 -6.92 5.54 -10.66
N ARG A 6 -8.01 5.83 -9.94
CA ARG A 6 -9.22 4.99 -9.95
C ARG A 6 -9.70 4.76 -11.40
N GLY A 7 -9.98 3.51 -11.75
CA GLY A 7 -10.33 3.08 -13.10
C GLY A 7 -9.15 2.84 -14.05
N ARG A 8 -7.90 3.03 -13.60
CA ARG A 8 -6.68 2.81 -14.40
C ARG A 8 -5.59 2.05 -13.66
N SER A 9 -5.36 2.35 -12.38
CA SER A 9 -4.39 1.64 -11.55
C SER A 9 -4.84 0.21 -11.28
N VAL A 10 -3.85 -0.67 -11.12
CA VAL A 10 -4.05 -2.10 -10.98
C VAL A 10 -3.56 -2.55 -9.62
N CYS A 11 -4.31 -3.43 -8.96
CA CYS A 11 -3.88 -4.08 -7.73
C CYS A 11 -2.66 -4.97 -7.98
N HIS A 12 -1.59 -4.71 -7.23
CA HIS A 12 -0.34 -5.46 -7.35
C HIS A 12 -0.51 -6.96 -7.04
N LEU A 13 -1.47 -7.33 -6.18
CA LEU A 13 -1.69 -8.73 -5.78
C LEU A 13 -2.60 -9.50 -6.74
N CYS A 14 -3.71 -8.92 -7.19
CA CYS A 14 -4.71 -9.65 -7.99
C CYS A 14 -4.76 -9.26 -9.47
N GLY A 15 -4.02 -8.23 -9.89
CA GLY A 15 -3.97 -7.77 -11.28
C GLY A 15 -5.26 -7.11 -11.79
N ARG A 16 -6.25 -6.84 -10.91
CA ARG A 16 -7.51 -6.20 -11.30
C ARG A 16 -7.41 -4.68 -11.20
N VAL A 17 -8.10 -4.00 -12.11
CA VAL A 17 -8.25 -2.54 -12.08
C VAL A 17 -9.00 -2.13 -10.80
N MET A 18 -8.43 -1.17 -10.10
CA MET A 18 -9.00 -0.56 -8.90
C MET A 18 -10.11 0.42 -9.26
N ARG A 19 -11.30 0.19 -8.72
CA ARG A 19 -12.51 1.00 -8.94
C ARG A 19 -12.69 2.02 -7.83
N SER A 20 -13.60 2.97 -8.01
CA SER A 20 -13.85 4.04 -7.05
C SER A 20 -14.38 3.53 -5.71
N GLU A 21 -15.19 2.46 -5.74
CA GLU A 21 -15.75 1.80 -4.57
C GLU A 21 -14.76 0.90 -3.80
N ASP A 22 -13.58 0.64 -4.36
CA ASP A 22 -12.63 -0.30 -3.76
C ASP A 22 -11.95 0.28 -2.51
N ASP A 23 -11.75 -0.55 -1.50
CA ASP A 23 -10.87 -0.22 -0.38
C ASP A 23 -9.42 -0.57 -0.74
N ILE A 24 -8.52 0.42 -0.63
CA ILE A 24 -7.16 0.37 -1.18
C ILE A 24 -6.15 0.75 -0.10
N ALA A 25 -5.11 -0.07 0.04
CA ALA A 25 -3.90 0.27 0.76
C ALA A 25 -2.83 0.78 -0.21
N LEU A 26 -2.22 1.91 0.14
CA LEU A 26 -1.12 2.54 -0.58
C LEU A 26 0.15 2.37 0.23
N PHE A 27 1.12 1.66 -0.32
CA PHE A 27 2.40 1.46 0.34
C PHE A 27 3.41 2.48 -0.18
N PRO A 28 4.05 3.27 0.69
CA PRO A 28 5.07 4.22 0.28
C PRO A 28 6.32 3.49 -0.21
N PRO A 29 7.18 4.16 -0.99
CA PRO A 29 8.48 3.61 -1.36
C PRO A 29 9.35 3.43 -0.11
N GLY A 30 10.01 2.29 -0.01
CA GLY A 30 10.99 2.02 1.06
C GLY A 30 10.39 1.77 2.44
N LEU A 31 9.10 1.46 2.56
CA LEU A 31 8.50 1.02 3.83
C LEU A 31 9.18 -0.23 4.36
N PHE A 32 9.48 -1.17 3.46
CA PHE A 32 10.11 -2.44 3.77
C PHE A 32 11.55 -2.48 3.22
N VAL A 33 12.46 -3.09 3.98
CA VAL A 33 13.83 -3.37 3.51
C VAL A 33 13.83 -4.37 2.36
N ALA A 34 14.85 -4.32 1.49
CA ALA A 34 14.90 -5.11 0.24
C ALA A 34 14.81 -6.64 0.44
N ASP A 35 15.32 -7.15 1.56
CA ASP A 35 15.29 -8.59 1.88
C ASP A 35 13.99 -9.05 2.57
N SER A 36 13.06 -8.11 2.82
CA SER A 36 11.75 -8.44 3.38
C SER A 36 10.88 -9.16 2.35
N VAL A 37 10.09 -10.13 2.81
CA VAL A 37 9.03 -10.75 1.99
C VAL A 37 8.02 -9.72 1.49
N PHE A 38 7.90 -8.57 2.15
CA PHE A 38 7.02 -7.46 1.79
C PHE A 38 7.67 -6.40 0.89
N ALA A 39 8.95 -6.55 0.52
CA ALA A 39 9.65 -5.56 -0.29
C ALA A 39 8.95 -5.26 -1.62
N HIS A 40 8.22 -6.24 -2.18
CA HIS A 40 7.41 -6.09 -3.39
C HIS A 40 6.20 -5.15 -3.23
N LEU A 41 5.77 -4.90 -2.00
CA LEU A 41 4.73 -3.93 -1.68
C LEU A 41 5.27 -2.50 -1.65
N ASN A 42 6.59 -2.29 -1.62
CA ASN A 42 7.14 -0.93 -1.70
C ASN A 42 6.70 -0.26 -3.00
N ASP A 43 6.17 0.95 -2.88
CA ASP A 43 5.66 1.72 -4.01
C ASP A 43 4.48 1.06 -4.76
N ALA A 44 3.73 0.20 -4.07
CA ALA A 44 2.60 -0.51 -4.64
C ALA A 44 1.25 -0.06 -4.08
N SER A 45 0.21 -0.33 -4.86
CA SER A 45 -1.18 -0.21 -4.44
C SER A 45 -1.85 -1.57 -4.49
N VAL A 46 -2.63 -1.90 -3.46
CA VAL A 46 -3.36 -3.17 -3.37
C VAL A 46 -4.75 -2.96 -2.81
N HIS A 47 -5.69 -3.85 -3.15
CA HIS A 47 -6.95 -3.91 -2.44
C HIS A 47 -6.72 -4.39 -1.01
N ARG A 48 -7.38 -3.78 -0.01
CA ARG A 48 -7.25 -4.22 1.38
C ARG A 48 -7.69 -5.68 1.56
N PHE A 49 -8.77 -6.10 0.92
CA PHE A 49 -9.21 -7.50 0.96
C PHE A 49 -8.19 -8.46 0.32
N CYS A 50 -7.41 -8.01 -0.68
CA CYS A 50 -6.37 -8.84 -1.29
C CYS A 50 -5.19 -9.05 -0.36
N LEU A 51 -4.94 -8.11 0.56
CA LEU A 51 -4.01 -8.34 1.65
C LEU A 51 -4.59 -9.41 2.55
N GLU A 52 -5.72 -9.16 3.22
CA GLU A 52 -6.34 -10.01 4.25
C GLU A 52 -6.41 -11.51 3.94
N GLY A 53 -6.50 -11.89 2.66
CA GLY A 53 -6.46 -13.29 2.20
C GLY A 53 -5.11 -13.99 2.31
N THR A 54 -4.04 -13.31 2.75
CA THR A 54 -2.69 -13.88 2.88
C THR A 54 -2.31 -14.09 4.34
N ALA A 55 -1.44 -15.05 4.65
CA ALA A 55 -0.96 -15.26 6.04
C ALA A 55 -0.08 -14.11 6.55
N GLN A 56 0.30 -13.19 5.66
CA GLN A 56 1.32 -12.15 5.85
C GLN A 56 0.69 -10.74 5.93
N SER A 57 -0.65 -10.66 5.88
CA SER A 57 -1.44 -9.43 5.73
C SER A 57 -1.34 -8.45 6.89
N ASN A 58 -1.35 -8.98 8.11
CA ASN A 58 -1.46 -8.15 9.30
C ASN A 58 -0.17 -7.36 9.50
N GLU A 59 0.99 -7.98 9.31
CA GLU A 59 2.29 -7.33 9.46
C GLU A 59 2.48 -6.19 8.44
N ALA A 60 2.07 -6.39 7.18
CA ALA A 60 2.15 -5.33 6.17
C ALA A 60 1.18 -4.16 6.49
N LEU A 61 -0.03 -4.47 6.95
CA LEU A 61 -1.00 -3.45 7.35
C LEU A 61 -0.60 -2.69 8.62
N ASP A 62 -0.01 -3.39 9.59
CA ASP A 62 0.50 -2.80 10.83
C ASP A 62 1.67 -1.85 10.53
N ALA A 63 2.61 -2.27 9.68
CA ALA A 63 3.71 -1.41 9.24
C ALA A 63 3.21 -0.15 8.50
N LEU A 64 2.17 -0.31 7.66
CA LEU A 64 1.54 0.83 6.99
C LEU A 64 0.84 1.76 7.99
N ALA A 65 0.11 1.21 8.96
CA ALA A 65 -0.55 1.99 10.00
C ALA A 65 0.45 2.74 10.89
N GLU A 66 1.58 2.13 11.22
CA GLU A 66 2.67 2.76 11.97
C GLU A 66 3.32 3.91 11.16
N TYR A 67 3.53 3.70 9.86
CA TYR A 67 4.01 4.76 8.97
C TYR A 67 3.02 5.94 8.86
N GLU A 68 1.72 5.67 8.78
CA GLU A 68 0.69 6.72 8.77
C GLU A 68 0.60 7.44 10.12
N ALA A 69 0.74 6.70 11.23
CA ALA A 69 0.67 7.24 12.59
C ALA A 69 1.89 8.07 12.99
N THR A 70 3.07 7.75 12.46
CA THR A 70 4.31 8.51 12.69
C THR A 70 4.29 9.88 12.03
N GLY A 71 3.24 10.20 11.27
CA GLY A 71 3.03 11.52 10.71
C GLY A 71 4.20 11.89 9.82
N TRP A 72 4.25 11.32 8.61
CA TRP A 72 4.81 12.09 7.51
C TRP A 72 3.92 13.34 7.37
N HIS A 73 4.26 14.34 8.17
CA HIS A 73 3.74 15.68 8.06
C HIS A 73 4.01 16.06 6.61
N ASP A 74 2.91 16.21 5.88
CA ASP A 74 2.85 16.95 4.64
C ASP A 74 3.88 18.08 4.72
N CYS A 75 4.88 18.07 3.85
CA CYS A 75 5.87 19.13 3.77
C CYS A 75 5.23 20.38 3.13
N THR A 76 4.05 20.78 3.60
CA THR A 76 3.27 21.94 3.15
C THR A 76 3.30 23.04 4.22
N ASP A 77 4.48 23.35 4.72
CA ASP A 77 4.77 24.65 5.33
C ASP A 77 5.95 25.26 4.54
N ALA A 78 5.61 26.00 3.48
CA ALA A 78 6.52 26.87 2.74
C ALA A 78 5.87 28.25 2.57
#